data_AF-A0A1G6BLV7-F1
#
_entry.id   AF-A0A1G6BLV7-F1
#
_cell.length_a   1.000
_cell.length_b   1.000
_cell.length_c   1.000
_cell.angle_alpha   90.00
_cell.angle_beta   90.00
_cell.angle_gamma   90.00
#
_symmetry.space_group_name_H-M   'P 1'
#
loop_
_entity.id
_entity.type
_entity.pdbx_description
1 polymer ?
#
loop_
_entity_poly.entity_id
_entity_poly.type
_entity_poly.pdbx_seq_one_letter_code
_entity_poly.pdbx_strand_id
1 'polypeptide(L)'
;MITAFLLHRVLEDPDYKDKASDFEKDVAAQILQWIQDGEYPKTMDIDHGTAISTAFAGMTVDEFQDYVEEFSNQPAPGYDGMTRGESFYQPMMEVIDFLNENDFTVYVVSGTDRFIVRGGVRNNLKVPMNQIIGSDETIEASGQGDEDGLKYQFTADDKVITGGEFVVKNLKTMTAQSRDLFRFP
;
A
#
# COMPACT_ATOMS: atom_id res chain seq x y z
N MET A 1 9.99 3.41 0.14
CA MET A 1 9.31 2.33 0.88
C MET A 1 8.66 1.33 -0.06
N ILE A 2 7.68 1.74 -0.88
CA ILE A 2 6.90 0.82 -1.75
C ILE A 2 7.75 0.09 -2.80
N THR A 3 8.71 0.78 -3.42
CA THR A 3 9.62 0.14 -4.39
C THR A 3 10.43 -1.00 -3.75
N ALA A 4 10.96 -0.77 -2.54
CA ALA A 4 11.66 -1.81 -1.78
C ALA A 4 10.71 -2.92 -1.31
N PHE A 5 9.44 -2.60 -1.06
CA PHE A 5 8.41 -3.57 -0.68
C PHE A 5 8.11 -4.55 -1.82
N LEU A 6 7.93 -4.05 -3.04
CA LEU A 6 7.79 -4.89 -4.24
C LEU A 6 9.04 -5.74 -4.48
N LEU A 7 10.23 -5.14 -4.42
CA LEU A 7 11.49 -5.88 -4.59
C LEU A 7 11.63 -7.01 -3.56
N HIS A 8 11.29 -6.75 -2.30
CA HIS A 8 11.34 -7.77 -1.25
C HIS A 8 10.41 -8.94 -1.57
N ARG A 9 9.14 -8.66 -1.90
CA ARG A 9 8.16 -9.68 -2.25
C ARG A 9 8.58 -10.52 -3.46
N VAL A 10 9.09 -9.89 -4.51
CA VAL A 10 9.40 -10.55 -5.78
C VAL A 10 10.74 -11.28 -5.76
N LEU A 11 11.74 -10.74 -5.05
CA LEU A 11 13.13 -11.23 -5.13
C LEU A 11 13.61 -11.97 -3.88
N GLU A 12 13.05 -11.66 -2.71
CA GLU A 12 13.62 -12.09 -1.42
C GLU A 12 12.69 -13.02 -0.64
N ASP A 13 11.38 -12.77 -0.71
CA ASP A 13 10.37 -13.53 0.03
C ASP A 13 10.39 -15.02 -0.36
N PRO A 14 10.76 -15.94 0.57
CA PRO A 14 10.85 -17.36 0.28
C PRO A 14 9.51 -17.98 -0.09
N ASP A 15 8.39 -17.42 0.35
CA ASP A 15 7.05 -17.96 0.11
C ASP A 15 6.46 -17.50 -1.23
N TYR A 16 7.10 -16.53 -1.90
CA TYR A 16 6.58 -15.92 -3.14
C TYR A 16 7.56 -15.80 -4.30
N LYS A 17 8.85 -15.59 -4.08
CA LYS A 17 9.83 -15.31 -5.17
C LYS A 17 9.78 -16.30 -6.35
N ASP A 18 9.51 -17.58 -6.06
CA ASP A 18 9.43 -18.64 -7.07
C ASP A 18 8.08 -18.68 -7.79
N LYS A 19 7.06 -18.01 -7.23
CA LYS A 19 5.71 -17.84 -7.81
C LYS A 19 5.57 -16.53 -8.60
N ALA A 20 6.47 -15.57 -8.37
CA ALA A 20 6.41 -14.27 -9.02
C ALA A 20 6.41 -14.39 -10.55
N SER A 21 5.52 -13.64 -11.19
CA SER A 21 5.32 -13.69 -12.64
C SER A 21 6.50 -13.09 -13.40
N ASP A 22 6.62 -13.40 -14.69
CA ASP A 22 7.65 -12.79 -15.55
C ASP A 22 7.48 -11.26 -15.61
N PHE A 23 6.24 -10.77 -15.57
CA PHE A 23 5.94 -9.35 -15.50
C PHE A 23 6.46 -8.71 -14.21
N GLU A 24 6.16 -9.30 -13.05
CA GLU A 24 6.65 -8.81 -11.75
C GLU A 24 8.18 -8.78 -11.68
N LYS A 25 8.84 -9.81 -12.21
CA LYS A 25 10.30 -9.90 -12.28
C LYS A 25 10.90 -8.87 -13.23
N ASP A 26 10.27 -8.60 -14.37
CA ASP A 26 10.70 -7.57 -15.31
C ASP A 26 10.60 -6.17 -14.68
N VAL A 27 9.49 -5.86 -14.00
CA VAL A 27 9.34 -4.61 -13.25
C VAL A 27 10.40 -4.47 -12.16
N ALA A 28 10.66 -5.54 -11.40
CA ALA A 28 11.72 -5.55 -10.40
C ALA A 28 13.11 -5.29 -11.02
N ALA A 29 13.41 -5.87 -12.18
CA ALA A 29 14.65 -5.63 -12.90
C ALA A 29 14.77 -4.18 -13.39
N GLN A 30 13.70 -3.61 -13.95
CA GLN A 30 13.66 -2.20 -14.37
C GLN A 30 13.88 -1.24 -13.18
N ILE A 31 13.32 -1.55 -12.01
CA ILE A 31 13.56 -0.78 -10.78
C ILE A 31 15.04 -0.82 -10.38
N LEU A 32 15.66 -2.01 -10.40
CA LEU A 32 17.08 -2.14 -10.08
C LEU A 32 17.96 -1.37 -11.06
N GLN A 33 17.62 -1.40 -12.36
CA GLN A 33 18.30 -0.62 -13.38
C GLN A 33 18.15 0.89 -13.12
N TRP A 34 16.95 1.34 -12.77
CA TRP A 34 16.71 2.74 -12.41
C TRP A 34 17.55 3.18 -11.20
N ILE A 35 17.65 2.35 -10.17
CA ILE A 35 18.49 2.63 -8.99
C ILE A 35 19.97 2.80 -9.38
N GLN A 36 20.44 2.05 -10.38
CA GLN A 36 21.83 2.10 -10.84
C GLN A 36 22.12 3.30 -11.75
N ASP A 37 21.25 3.53 -12.74
CA ASP A 37 21.51 4.48 -13.82
C ASP A 37 20.90 5.86 -13.57
N GLY A 38 19.94 5.96 -12.65
CA GLY A 38 19.18 7.19 -12.35
C GLY A 38 18.11 7.54 -13.39
N GLU A 39 17.95 6.74 -14.45
CA GLU A 39 16.94 6.96 -15.50
C GLU A 39 15.61 6.30 -15.14
N TYR A 40 14.55 7.11 -15.00
CA TYR A 40 13.21 6.63 -14.69
C TYR A 40 12.56 5.95 -15.90
N PRO A 41 12.11 4.68 -15.79
CA PRO A 41 11.51 3.99 -16.92
C PRO A 41 10.14 4.57 -17.30
N LYS A 42 9.86 4.66 -18.60
CA LYS A 42 8.70 5.41 -19.13
C LYS A 42 7.34 4.84 -18.73
N THR A 43 7.23 3.53 -18.47
CA THR A 43 5.98 2.85 -18.11
C THR A 43 5.86 2.57 -16.62
N MET A 44 6.87 2.94 -15.83
CA MET A 44 7.01 2.62 -14.40
C MET A 44 5.82 3.11 -13.56
N ASP A 45 5.18 4.21 -13.97
CA ASP A 45 4.02 4.78 -13.24
C ASP A 45 2.84 3.79 -13.13
N ILE A 46 2.64 2.95 -14.16
CA ILE A 46 1.55 1.96 -14.18
C ILE A 46 2.09 0.59 -13.79
N ASP A 47 3.23 0.20 -14.37
CA ASP A 47 3.77 -1.15 -14.19
C ASP A 47 4.11 -1.45 -12.73
N HIS A 48 4.61 -0.45 -11.99
CA HIS A 48 4.90 -0.61 -10.56
C HIS A 48 3.63 -0.87 -9.73
N GLY A 49 2.55 -0.12 -9.96
CA GLY A 49 1.28 -0.31 -9.24
C GLY A 49 0.61 -1.64 -9.60
N THR A 50 0.65 -2.01 -10.89
CA THR A 50 0.15 -3.30 -11.36
C THR A 50 0.94 -4.45 -10.76
N ALA A 51 2.28 -4.39 -10.76
CA ALA A 51 3.12 -5.46 -10.19
C ALA A 51 2.91 -5.64 -8.69
N ILE A 52 2.64 -4.56 -7.94
CA ILE A 52 2.23 -4.67 -6.54
C ILE A 52 0.90 -5.39 -6.43
N SER A 53 -0.12 -4.92 -7.15
CA SER A 53 -1.47 -5.49 -7.06
C SER A 53 -1.43 -6.99 -7.38
N THR A 54 -0.75 -7.40 -8.46
CA THR A 54 -0.64 -8.81 -8.84
C THR A 54 0.18 -9.64 -7.85
N ALA A 55 1.27 -9.09 -7.29
CA ALA A 55 2.16 -9.82 -6.38
C ALA A 55 1.53 -10.16 -5.02
N PHE A 56 0.47 -9.43 -4.66
CA PHE A 56 -0.28 -9.60 -3.42
C PHE A 56 -1.72 -10.09 -3.65
N ALA A 57 -2.11 -10.40 -4.88
CA ALA A 57 -3.46 -10.85 -5.21
C ALA A 57 -3.86 -12.11 -4.43
N GLY A 58 -5.12 -12.15 -3.98
CA GLY A 58 -5.71 -13.27 -3.26
C GLY A 58 -5.45 -13.28 -1.76
N MET A 59 -4.67 -12.34 -1.22
CA MET A 59 -4.51 -12.18 0.23
C MET A 59 -5.75 -11.54 0.83
N THR A 60 -6.13 -11.97 2.03
CA THR A 60 -7.07 -11.18 2.82
C THR A 60 -6.46 -9.82 3.15
N VAL A 61 -7.32 -8.80 3.32
CA VAL A 61 -6.85 -7.45 3.69
C VAL A 61 -6.00 -7.46 4.95
N ASP A 62 -6.34 -8.32 5.93
CA ASP A 62 -5.57 -8.46 7.17
C ASP A 62 -4.21 -9.13 6.91
N GLU A 63 -4.15 -10.23 6.14
CA GLU A 63 -2.87 -10.87 5.76
C GLU A 63 -1.95 -9.90 5.01
N PHE A 64 -2.50 -9.08 4.12
CA PHE A 64 -1.72 -8.08 3.41
C PHE A 64 -1.17 -7.00 4.34
N GLN A 65 -1.99 -6.49 5.27
CA GLN A 65 -1.54 -5.50 6.26
C GLN A 65 -0.51 -6.08 7.24
N ASP A 66 -0.68 -7.33 7.67
CA ASP A 66 0.27 -8.03 8.52
C ASP A 66 1.62 -8.21 7.80
N TYR A 67 1.60 -8.53 6.50
CA TYR A 67 2.83 -8.59 5.69
C TYR A 67 3.54 -7.23 5.59
N VAL A 68 2.78 -6.14 5.42
CA VAL A 68 3.33 -4.78 5.42
C VAL A 68 3.92 -4.41 6.78
N GLU A 69 3.26 -4.81 7.87
CA GLU A 69 3.75 -4.62 9.24
C GLU A 69 5.06 -5.38 9.47
N GLU A 70 5.13 -6.64 9.03
CA GLU A 70 6.37 -7.44 9.09
C GLU A 70 7.50 -6.80 8.28
N PHE A 71 7.23 -6.35 7.06
CA PHE A 71 8.19 -5.61 6.26
C PHE A 71 8.67 -4.32 6.96
N SER A 72 7.79 -3.68 7.72
CA SER A 72 8.11 -2.46 8.46
C SER A 72 9.10 -2.73 9.60
N ASN A 73 9.17 -3.95 10.13
CA ASN A 73 10.16 -4.36 11.13
C ASN A 73 11.57 -4.59 10.56
N GLN A 74 11.75 -4.55 9.24
CA GLN A 74 13.08 -4.70 8.63
C GLN A 74 13.95 -3.44 8.78
N PRO A 75 15.30 -3.57 8.81
CA PRO A 75 16.22 -2.43 9.00
C PRO A 75 16.07 -1.33 7.95
N ALA A 76 15.83 -0.09 8.37
CA ALA A 76 15.66 1.06 7.47
C ALA A 76 16.99 1.38 6.74
N PRO A 77 17.05 1.31 5.40
CA PRO A 77 18.25 1.69 4.68
C PRO A 77 18.65 3.14 4.97
N GLY A 78 19.90 3.37 5.33
CA GLY A 78 20.44 4.70 5.64
C GLY A 78 20.34 5.12 7.12
N TYR A 79 19.79 4.26 7.99
CA TYR A 79 19.75 4.49 9.44
C TYR A 79 20.39 3.31 10.19
N ASP A 80 21.19 3.62 11.20
CA ASP A 80 21.82 2.61 12.05
C ASP A 80 20.88 2.23 13.20
N GLY A 81 20.51 0.95 13.28
CA GLY A 81 19.73 0.39 14.39
C GLY A 81 18.25 0.76 14.41
N MET A 82 17.71 1.31 13.31
CA MET A 82 16.28 1.63 13.17
C MET A 82 15.61 0.70 12.15
N THR A 83 14.36 0.35 12.42
CA THR A 83 13.47 -0.32 11.46
C THR A 83 12.77 0.68 10.54
N ARG A 84 12.18 0.22 9.43
CA ARG A 84 11.36 1.06 8.53
C ARG A 84 10.17 1.67 9.29
N GLY A 85 9.56 0.92 10.20
CA GLY A 85 8.45 1.37 11.05
C GLY A 85 8.85 2.40 12.10
N GLU A 86 10.13 2.52 12.44
CA GLU A 86 10.63 3.57 13.35
C GLU A 86 11.09 4.82 12.58
N SER A 87 11.26 4.72 11.26
CA SER A 87 11.79 5.80 10.41
C SER A 87 10.77 6.92 10.09
N PHE A 88 9.85 7.19 11.01
CA PHE A 88 8.94 8.32 10.92
C PHE A 88 9.62 9.63 11.32
N TYR A 89 9.16 10.74 10.73
CA TYR A 89 9.60 12.06 11.13
C TYR A 89 8.94 12.44 12.46
N GLN A 90 9.66 12.23 13.56
CA GLN A 90 9.16 12.39 14.93
C GLN A 90 8.36 13.69 15.18
N PRO A 91 8.78 14.89 14.72
CA PRO A 91 8.02 16.11 14.94
C PRO A 91 6.59 16.06 14.39
N MET A 92 6.34 15.28 13.32
CA MET A 92 4.98 15.13 12.79
C MET A 92 4.11 14.21 13.63
N MET A 93 4.70 13.23 14.33
CA MET A 93 3.96 12.42 15.30
C MET A 93 3.50 13.27 16.48
N GLU A 94 4.37 14.17 16.96
CA GLU A 94 4.05 15.13 18.02
C GLU A 94 2.96 16.12 17.58
N VAL A 95 2.99 16.57 16.32
CA VAL A 95 1.90 17.39 15.75
C VAL A 95 0.58 16.64 15.69
N ILE A 96 0.58 15.37 15.30
CA ILE A 96 -0.64 14.54 15.26
C ILE A 96 -1.21 14.37 16.68
N ASP A 97 -0.35 14.10 17.67
CA ASP A 97 -0.75 14.03 19.07
C ASP A 97 -1.37 15.36 19.54
N PHE A 98 -0.71 16.49 19.26
CA PHE A 98 -1.23 17.81 19.58
C PHE A 98 -2.60 18.08 18.93
N LEU A 99 -2.77 17.74 17.65
CA LEU A 99 -4.04 17.93 16.94
C LEU A 99 -5.16 17.08 17.55
N ASN A 100 -4.87 15.80 17.83
CA ASN A 100 -5.82 14.89 18.48
C ASN A 100 -6.23 15.38 19.88
N GLU A 101 -5.28 15.90 20.67
CA GLU A 101 -5.54 16.47 22.00
C GLU A 101 -6.38 17.75 21.97
N ASN A 102 -6.46 18.42 20.81
CA ASN A 102 -7.23 19.65 20.60
C ASN A 102 -8.49 19.41 19.74
N ASP A 103 -9.02 18.18 19.75
CA ASP A 103 -10.26 17.78 19.07
C ASP A 103 -10.25 17.95 17.53
N PHE A 104 -9.05 18.04 16.91
CA PHE A 104 -8.94 17.98 15.46
C PHE A 104 -9.08 16.53 14.97
N THR A 105 -9.78 16.35 13.85
CA THR A 105 -9.78 15.07 13.14
C THR A 105 -8.65 15.06 12.12
N VAL A 106 -7.68 14.17 12.30
CA VAL A 106 -6.49 14.08 11.46
C VAL A 106 -6.69 13.05 10.35
N TYR A 107 -6.51 13.45 9.09
CA TYR A 107 -6.54 12.53 7.95
C TYR A 107 -5.16 12.37 7.34
N VAL A 108 -4.81 11.15 6.95
CA VAL A 108 -3.64 10.86 6.11
C VAL A 108 -4.11 10.70 4.67
N VAL A 109 -3.60 11.53 3.77
CA VAL A 109 -3.91 11.45 2.33
C VAL A 109 -2.63 11.14 1.57
N SER A 110 -2.56 9.95 0.98
CA SER A 110 -1.38 9.44 0.29
C SER A 110 -1.70 9.04 -1.16
N GLY A 111 -0.71 9.15 -2.04
CA GLY A 111 -0.78 8.56 -3.39
C GLY A 111 -0.44 7.07 -3.42
N THR A 112 -0.18 6.47 -2.25
CA THR A 112 0.13 5.05 -2.06
C THR A 112 -1.14 4.26 -1.80
N ASP A 113 -1.12 2.95 -2.09
CA ASP A 113 -2.20 2.04 -1.74
C ASP A 113 -2.58 2.16 -0.26
N ARG A 114 -3.89 2.29 -0.01
CA ARG A 114 -4.41 2.53 1.33
C ARG A 114 -4.10 1.39 2.30
N PHE A 115 -4.06 0.14 1.85
CA PHE A 115 -3.76 -1.02 2.70
C PHE A 115 -2.27 -1.06 3.06
N ILE A 116 -1.39 -0.68 2.13
CA ILE A 116 0.03 -0.47 2.43
C ILE A 116 0.20 0.64 3.48
N VAL A 117 -0.47 1.78 3.33
CA VAL A 117 -0.37 2.86 4.33
C VAL A 117 -0.91 2.40 5.69
N ARG A 118 -2.07 1.73 5.71
CA ARG A 118 -2.70 1.22 6.94
C ARG A 118 -1.79 0.23 7.68
N GLY A 119 -1.22 -0.75 6.98
CA GLY A 119 -0.28 -1.71 7.56
C GLY A 119 0.98 -1.03 8.12
N GLY A 120 1.56 -0.08 7.37
CA GLY A 120 2.79 0.62 7.78
C GLY A 120 2.62 1.53 9.01
N VAL A 121 1.41 2.08 9.23
CA VAL A 121 1.15 3.01 10.33
C VAL A 121 0.41 2.39 11.52
N ARG A 122 -0.08 1.14 11.40
CA ARG A 122 -0.97 0.47 12.35
C ARG A 122 -0.57 0.61 13.82
N ASN A 123 0.72 0.47 14.10
CA ASN A 123 1.27 0.52 15.46
C ASN A 123 2.06 1.80 15.77
N ASN A 124 2.25 2.67 14.78
CA ASN A 124 3.18 3.80 14.87
C ASN A 124 2.47 5.16 14.89
N LEU A 125 1.27 5.25 14.30
CA LEU A 125 0.54 6.52 14.15
C LEU A 125 -0.82 6.44 14.83
N LYS A 126 -1.14 7.44 15.67
CA LYS A 126 -2.45 7.55 16.33
C LYS A 126 -3.51 8.15 15.41
N VAL A 127 -3.75 7.49 14.28
CA VAL A 127 -4.78 7.86 13.30
C VAL A 127 -5.64 6.62 13.01
N PRO A 128 -6.95 6.66 13.26
CA PRO A 128 -7.88 5.60 12.88
C PRO A 128 -7.75 5.18 11.40
N MET A 129 -7.86 3.88 11.13
CA MET A 129 -7.68 3.33 9.76
C MET A 129 -8.69 3.90 8.74
N ASN A 130 -9.88 4.30 9.20
CA ASN A 130 -10.89 4.95 8.37
C ASN A 130 -10.57 6.42 8.03
N GLN A 131 -9.53 7.00 8.62
CA GLN A 131 -9.00 8.34 8.33
C GLN A 131 -7.76 8.29 7.41
N ILE A 132 -7.41 7.11 6.92
CA ILE A 132 -6.33 6.90 5.95
C ILE A 132 -6.94 6.75 4.56
N ILE A 133 -6.62 7.71 3.71
CA ILE A 133 -7.05 7.80 2.31
C ILE A 133 -5.83 7.56 1.44
N GLY A 134 -5.92 6.59 0.55
CA GLY A 134 -4.85 6.18 -0.36
C GLY A 134 -5.39 5.91 -1.75
N SER A 135 -4.51 5.49 -2.66
CA SER A 135 -4.93 4.82 -3.88
C SER A 135 -5.63 3.50 -3.57
N ASP A 136 -6.32 2.96 -4.57
CA ASP A 136 -7.07 1.72 -4.44
C ASP A 136 -6.55 0.65 -5.41
N GLU A 137 -6.71 -0.58 -5.01
CA GLU A 137 -6.69 -1.77 -5.86
C GLU A 137 -8.07 -2.43 -5.80
N THR A 138 -8.35 -3.35 -6.73
CA THR A 138 -9.58 -4.12 -6.64
C THR A 138 -9.60 -4.96 -5.37
N ILE A 139 -10.79 -5.10 -4.80
CA ILE A 139 -11.08 -6.05 -3.73
C ILE A 139 -12.22 -6.94 -4.19
N GLU A 140 -12.15 -8.20 -3.77
CA GLU A 140 -13.11 -9.23 -4.17
C GLU A 140 -13.50 -10.06 -2.96
N ALA A 141 -14.64 -10.73 -3.05
CA ALA A 141 -14.94 -11.78 -2.07
C ALA A 141 -14.14 -13.04 -2.42
N SER A 142 -13.65 -13.77 -1.43
CA SER A 142 -12.89 -15.00 -1.64
C SER A 142 -13.63 -16.07 -2.46
N GLY A 143 -14.97 -16.10 -2.40
CA GLY A 143 -15.81 -17.00 -3.20
C GLY A 143 -16.29 -16.42 -4.53
N GLN A 144 -15.95 -15.16 -4.87
CA GLN A 144 -16.49 -14.46 -6.04
C GLN A 144 -16.08 -15.10 -7.37
N GLY A 145 -14.80 -15.52 -7.48
CA GLY A 145 -14.24 -16.00 -8.74
C GLY A 145 -14.47 -14.98 -9.87
N ASP A 146 -14.87 -15.47 -11.04
CA ASP A 146 -15.14 -14.62 -12.21
C ASP A 146 -16.55 -14.01 -12.23
N GLU A 147 -17.34 -14.16 -11.15
CA GLU A 147 -18.69 -13.62 -11.11
C GLU A 147 -18.68 -12.09 -10.97
N ASP A 148 -19.50 -11.42 -11.77
CA ASP A 148 -19.67 -9.98 -11.72
C ASP A 148 -20.14 -9.54 -10.32
N GLY A 149 -19.49 -8.53 -9.75
CA GLY A 149 -19.80 -8.03 -8.40
C GLY A 149 -21.22 -7.47 -8.22
N LEU A 150 -21.98 -7.23 -9.29
CA LEU A 150 -23.41 -6.89 -9.22
C LEU A 150 -24.30 -8.13 -9.01
N LYS A 151 -23.77 -9.33 -9.31
CA LYS A 151 -24.50 -10.61 -9.21
C LYS A 151 -24.06 -11.41 -7.98
N TYR A 152 -22.77 -11.36 -7.66
CA TYR A 152 -22.25 -12.06 -6.50
C TYR A 152 -22.80 -11.48 -5.21
N GLN A 153 -23.27 -12.35 -4.31
CA GLN A 153 -23.76 -11.95 -3.00
C GLN A 153 -22.77 -12.42 -1.94
N PHE A 154 -22.15 -11.47 -1.24
CA PHE A 154 -21.23 -11.77 -0.14
C PHE A 154 -21.90 -12.64 0.93
N THR A 155 -21.24 -13.73 1.30
CA THR A 155 -21.70 -14.72 2.27
C THR A 155 -20.95 -14.61 3.59
N ALA A 156 -21.41 -15.32 4.63
CA ALA A 156 -20.74 -15.31 5.94
C ALA A 156 -19.36 -15.98 5.94
N ASP A 157 -19.11 -16.89 4.99
CA ASP A 157 -17.83 -17.59 4.85
C ASP A 157 -16.82 -16.82 3.99
N ASP A 158 -17.27 -15.76 3.31
CA ASP A 158 -16.41 -14.93 2.49
C ASP A 158 -15.49 -14.04 3.31
N LYS A 159 -14.28 -13.89 2.79
CA LYS A 159 -13.32 -12.88 3.21
C LYS A 159 -13.16 -11.85 2.11
N VAL A 160 -12.85 -10.62 2.51
CA VAL A 160 -12.42 -9.58 1.55
C VAL A 160 -10.94 -9.81 1.24
N ILE A 161 -10.64 -10.04 -0.03
CA ILE A 161 -9.30 -10.29 -0.55
C ILE A 161 -8.87 -9.22 -1.54
N THR A 162 -7.57 -9.04 -1.72
CA THR A 162 -6.96 -8.25 -2.80
C THR A 162 -7.24 -8.89 -4.15
N GLY A 163 -7.75 -8.12 -5.11
CA GLY A 163 -8.19 -8.61 -6.43
C GLY A 163 -7.10 -8.58 -7.51
N GLY A 164 -5.98 -7.91 -7.25
CA GLY A 164 -4.83 -7.92 -8.15
C GLY A 164 -4.89 -6.96 -9.34
N GLU A 165 -5.88 -6.06 -9.40
CA GLU A 165 -5.96 -5.02 -10.40
C GLU A 165 -5.73 -3.62 -9.79
N PHE A 166 -4.76 -2.89 -10.34
CA PHE A 166 -4.43 -1.55 -9.89
C PHE A 166 -5.41 -0.50 -10.44
N VAL A 167 -6.07 0.26 -9.56
CA VAL A 167 -7.06 1.26 -9.97
C VAL A 167 -6.40 2.62 -10.24
N VAL A 168 -6.00 2.85 -11.49
CA VAL A 168 -5.33 4.10 -11.92
C VAL A 168 -6.30 5.29 -12.02
N LYS A 169 -7.57 5.02 -12.38
CA LYS A 169 -8.53 6.03 -12.87
C LYS A 169 -8.83 7.14 -11.86
N ASN A 170 -8.81 6.84 -10.57
CA ASN A 170 -9.14 7.78 -9.49
C ASN A 170 -7.91 8.30 -8.72
N LEU A 171 -6.70 7.82 -9.03
CA LEU A 171 -5.48 8.11 -8.26
C LEU A 171 -5.28 9.60 -7.95
N LYS A 172 -5.37 10.46 -8.97
CA LYS A 172 -5.21 11.92 -8.80
C LYS A 172 -6.47 12.60 -8.25
N THR A 173 -7.64 12.04 -8.54
CA THR A 173 -8.92 12.63 -8.16
C THR A 173 -9.23 12.39 -6.68
N MET A 174 -8.75 11.30 -6.07
CA MET A 174 -8.92 11.03 -4.63
C MET A 174 -8.23 12.10 -3.78
N THR A 175 -7.02 12.49 -4.15
CA THR A 175 -6.29 13.58 -3.48
C THR A 175 -7.00 14.92 -3.66
N ALA A 176 -7.51 15.20 -4.87
CA ALA A 176 -8.26 16.42 -5.15
C ALA A 176 -9.58 16.48 -4.36
N GLN A 177 -10.34 15.38 -4.32
CA GLN A 177 -11.59 15.25 -3.59
C GLN A 177 -11.37 15.45 -2.09
N SER A 178 -10.31 14.85 -1.53
CA SER A 178 -9.95 15.03 -0.12
C SER A 178 -9.69 16.50 0.20
N ARG A 179 -8.98 17.22 -0.69
CA ARG A 179 -8.75 18.66 -0.52
C ARG A 179 -10.04 19.48 -0.52
N ASP A 180 -11.01 19.12 -1.36
CA ASP A 180 -12.27 19.85 -1.46
C ASP A 180 -13.23 19.52 -0.30
N LEU A 181 -13.22 18.28 0.22
CA LEU A 181 -14.01 17.84 1.39
C LEU A 181 -13.66 18.60 2.68
N PHE A 182 -12.38 18.96 2.85
CA PHE A 182 -11.90 19.63 4.07
C PHE A 182 -11.75 21.15 3.90
N ARG A 183 -12.33 21.71 2.83
CA ARG A 183 -12.36 23.16 2.64
C ARG A 183 -13.43 23.75 3.56
N PHE A 184 -13.00 24.40 4.64
CA PHE A 184 -13.91 25.21 5.45
C PHE A 184 -14.45 26.38 4.61
N PRO A 185 -15.74 26.74 4.74
CA PRO A 185 -16.32 27.90 4.06
C PRO A 185 -15.67 29.22 4.46
#